data_AF-Q6F254-F1
#
_entry.id   AF-Q6F254-F1
#
_cell.length_a   1.000
_cell.length_b   1.000
_cell.length_c   1.000
_cell.angle_alpha   90.00
_cell.angle_beta   90.00
_cell.angle_gamma   90.00
#
_symmetry.space_group_name_H-M   'P 1'
#
loop_
_entity.id
_entity.type
_entity.pdbx_description
1 polymer ?
#
loop_
_entity_poly.entity_id
_entity_poly.type
_entity_poly.pdbx_seq_one_letter_code
_entity_poly.pdbx_strand_id
1 'polypeptide(L)'
;MWQQYQDFYRWINISNKTPEDMRLLFGLVPAYPVFMFLGICLVILVTVIQMNKRKIPLRELEIGIVIVVPIGIIGGTFFGKIFLNNYQSWSNFYKVFFFWQPGMSFFGALALGSAAGFGWFYKRSKTTQISMWVYLDLILVNILLGHALGRWGNLYNQEILGNPVSYESISWMPSFIKNRLFYFPPLINFTNVADGRSLYSDPTWWVRIFDSTGQLNTAYTDNFTYNGQTLTQVMLGEIQYRSPLFLIEGLGNIVLWMLITFGVRNINRFSNKGNNPWKLCPEAYPCLWNPKFKTISEEKLKDWYTLAPVKYRKVKVKTENGETLELTMSLRSVWNKAYYWVEPDYDANKKLYAEIEEWKNDLYKTTLKYQNDKKQLKVKLEKMKLEFNKKYKFTKQSLQNQLKEDYKKNIIIEKEKLAEKKAEITKNFTFGERYLGFNPYGKELEKANNPNNFIVARSGIASGSYILGYGILRTILETQRQATEYMIPNHVVANFLVLSLIILTGIFIIFMAQFVIPYKWREIGWLYEKTY
;
A
#
# COMPACT_ATOMS: atom_id res chain seq x y z
N MET A 1 1.42 33.43 -26.84
CA MET A 1 1.35 32.13 -27.53
C MET A 1 2.78 31.83 -27.97
N TRP A 2 3.26 30.60 -27.77
CA TRP A 2 4.59 30.24 -28.25
C TRP A 2 4.42 29.21 -29.35
N GLN A 3 4.78 29.61 -30.56
CA GLN A 3 4.77 28.72 -31.72
C GLN A 3 6.14 28.05 -31.84
N GLN A 4 7.21 28.81 -31.59
CA GLN A 4 8.59 28.34 -31.67
C GLN A 4 9.29 28.45 -30.31
N TYR A 5 10.35 27.67 -30.12
CA TYR A 5 11.15 27.72 -28.89
C TYR A 5 11.74 29.11 -28.64
N GLN A 6 12.08 29.86 -29.69
CA GLN A 6 12.54 31.24 -29.55
C GLN A 6 11.50 32.15 -28.88
N ASP A 7 10.20 31.97 -29.13
CA ASP A 7 9.15 32.79 -28.51
C ASP A 7 9.10 32.58 -27.00
N PHE A 8 9.33 31.33 -26.59
CA PHE A 8 9.38 30.94 -25.18
C PHE A 8 10.60 31.54 -24.48
N TYR A 9 11.79 31.36 -25.05
CA TYR A 9 13.01 31.90 -24.46
C TYR A 9 13.05 33.43 -24.48
N ARG A 10 12.45 34.06 -25.50
CA ARG A 10 12.27 35.52 -25.54
C ARG A 10 11.37 35.98 -24.40
N TRP A 11 10.27 35.27 -24.13
CA TRP A 11 9.42 35.56 -22.98
C TRP A 11 10.15 35.40 -21.64
N ILE A 12 10.99 34.37 -21.48
CA ILE A 12 11.84 34.20 -20.29
C ILE A 12 12.73 35.42 -20.09
N ASN A 13 13.43 35.83 -21.15
CA ASN A 13 14.35 36.96 -21.13
C ASN A 13 13.62 38.27 -20.76
N ILE A 14 12.49 38.56 -21.41
CA ILE A 14 11.65 39.75 -21.11
C ILE A 14 11.10 39.71 -19.68
N SER A 15 10.82 38.52 -19.16
CA SER A 15 10.28 38.34 -17.80
C SER A 15 11.35 38.46 -16.71
N ASN A 16 12.61 38.78 -17.05
CA ASN A 16 13.77 38.75 -16.13
C ASN A 16 13.87 37.44 -15.36
N LYS A 17 13.57 36.32 -16.02
CA LYS A 17 13.63 34.98 -15.43
C LYS A 17 14.79 34.20 -16.03
N THR A 18 15.26 33.22 -15.27
CA THR A 18 16.14 32.18 -15.77
C THR A 18 15.32 30.96 -16.23
N PRO A 19 15.87 30.10 -17.10
CA PRO A 19 15.26 28.80 -17.40
C PRO A 19 15.03 27.94 -16.16
N GLU A 20 15.87 28.07 -15.13
CA GLU A 20 15.75 27.34 -13.86
C GLU A 20 14.56 27.78 -13.02
N ASP A 21 14.16 29.05 -13.12
CA ASP A 21 13.01 29.61 -12.40
C ASP A 21 11.71 28.90 -12.77
N MET A 22 11.67 28.18 -13.90
CA MET A 22 10.53 27.34 -14.26
C MET A 22 10.32 26.21 -13.25
N ARG A 23 11.37 25.71 -12.59
CA ARG A 23 11.25 24.66 -11.57
C ARG A 23 10.83 25.20 -10.20
N LEU A 24 10.88 26.53 -10.01
CA LEU A 24 10.61 27.18 -8.73
C LEU A 24 9.12 27.43 -8.53
N LEU A 25 8.66 27.17 -7.31
CA LEU A 25 7.38 27.61 -6.78
C LEU A 25 7.55 29.04 -6.25
N PHE A 26 6.73 29.96 -6.74
CA PHE A 26 6.79 31.40 -6.40
C PHE A 26 8.17 32.06 -6.63
N GLY A 27 9.05 31.45 -7.43
CA GLY A 27 10.40 31.96 -7.67
C GLY A 27 11.39 31.78 -6.50
N LEU A 28 11.03 30.98 -5.47
CA LEU A 28 11.83 30.88 -4.24
C LEU A 28 12.38 29.48 -3.98
N VAL A 29 11.55 28.44 -4.15
CA VAL A 29 11.89 27.07 -3.73
C VAL A 29 11.53 26.08 -4.84
N PRO A 30 12.35 25.04 -5.10
CA PRO A 30 11.98 23.99 -6.05
C PRO A 30 10.60 23.40 -5.73
N ALA A 31 9.70 23.42 -6.69
CA ALA A 31 8.32 23.02 -6.48
C ALA A 31 8.18 21.53 -6.17
N TYR A 32 8.98 20.69 -6.81
CA TYR A 32 8.89 19.23 -6.68
C TYR A 32 9.08 18.75 -5.23
N PRO A 33 10.17 19.07 -4.51
CA PRO A 33 10.31 18.73 -3.08
C PRO A 33 9.17 19.26 -2.21
N VAL A 34 8.66 20.47 -2.48
CA VAL A 34 7.55 21.07 -1.73
C VAL A 34 6.28 20.25 -1.89
N PHE A 35 5.88 19.92 -3.13
CA PHE A 35 4.70 19.08 -3.39
C PHE A 35 4.84 17.67 -2.82
N MET A 36 6.04 17.08 -2.88
CA MET A 36 6.31 15.78 -2.27
C MET A 36 6.16 15.83 -0.75
N PHE A 37 6.72 16.85 -0.09
CA PHE A 37 6.60 17.04 1.36
C PHE A 37 5.15 17.27 1.78
N LEU A 38 4.42 18.16 1.09
CA LEU A 38 2.99 18.39 1.33
C LEU A 38 2.17 17.12 1.11
N GLY A 39 2.52 16.32 0.11
CA GLY A 39 1.95 14.99 -0.13
C GLY A 39 2.12 14.07 1.08
N ILE A 40 3.34 13.95 1.62
CA ILE A 40 3.63 13.15 2.81
C ILE A 40 2.84 13.66 4.02
N CYS A 41 2.83 14.98 4.27
CA CYS A 41 2.06 15.59 5.35
C CYS A 41 0.56 15.28 5.23
N LEU A 42 -0.01 15.36 4.02
CA LEU A 42 -1.42 15.07 3.78
C LEU A 42 -1.75 13.59 4.06
N VAL A 43 -0.90 12.66 3.62
CA VAL A 43 -1.04 11.22 3.91
C VAL A 43 -1.05 10.97 5.42
N ILE A 44 -0.10 11.57 6.15
CA ILE A 44 0.00 11.42 7.61
C ILE A 44 -1.23 12.01 8.29
N LEU A 45 -1.62 13.24 7.94
CA LEU A 45 -2.77 13.94 8.52
C LEU A 45 -4.06 13.12 8.37
N VAL A 46 -4.35 12.65 7.15
CA VAL A 46 -5.55 11.87 6.87
C VAL A 46 -5.51 10.52 7.58
N THR A 47 -4.35 9.88 7.68
CA THR A 47 -4.17 8.62 8.42
C THR A 47 -4.42 8.80 9.92
N VAL A 48 -3.87 9.85 10.53
CA VAL A 48 -4.09 10.20 11.95
C VAL A 48 -5.57 10.46 12.21
N ILE A 49 -6.26 11.22 11.35
CA ILE A 49 -7.70 11.47 11.46
C ILE A 49 -8.49 10.15 11.42
N GLN A 50 -8.11 9.21 10.55
CA GLN A 50 -8.80 7.92 10.45
C GLN A 50 -8.51 7.00 11.64
N MET A 51 -7.27 6.95 12.13
CA MET A 51 -6.90 6.17 13.32
C MET A 51 -7.60 6.70 14.58
N ASN A 52 -7.62 8.03 14.79
CA ASN A 52 -8.35 8.65 15.90
C ASN A 52 -9.85 8.37 15.86
N LYS A 53 -10.45 8.37 14.65
CA LYS A 53 -11.87 7.99 14.48
C LYS A 53 -12.15 6.54 14.87
N ARG A 54 -11.16 5.65 14.75
CA ARG A 54 -11.24 4.23 15.12
C ARG A 54 -10.65 3.93 16.50
N LYS A 55 -10.21 4.95 17.25
CA LYS A 55 -9.58 4.82 18.58
C LYS A 55 -8.32 3.96 18.58
N ILE A 56 -7.61 3.93 17.45
CA ILE A 56 -6.35 3.21 17.32
C ILE A 56 -5.21 4.10 17.85
N PRO A 57 -4.34 3.60 18.75
CA PRO A 57 -3.20 4.36 19.27
C PRO A 57 -2.29 4.89 18.17
N LEU A 58 -1.92 6.18 18.26
CA LEU A 58 -1.08 6.84 17.25
C LEU A 58 0.42 6.57 17.41
N ARG A 59 0.85 6.15 18.61
CA ARG A 59 2.26 5.94 18.94
C ARG A 59 3.01 5.06 17.93
N GLU A 60 2.35 4.00 17.46
CA GLU A 60 2.94 3.08 16.50
C GLU A 60 3.09 3.68 15.11
N LEU A 61 2.18 4.57 14.71
CA LEU A 61 2.29 5.32 13.47
C LEU A 61 3.44 6.34 13.53
N GLU A 62 3.56 7.08 14.63
CA GLU A 62 4.62 8.09 14.84
C GLU A 62 6.01 7.47 14.70
N ILE A 63 6.27 6.39 15.45
CA ILE A 63 7.55 5.68 15.38
C ILE A 63 7.71 5.03 14.00
N GLY A 64 6.63 4.50 13.43
CA GLY A 64 6.62 3.93 12.09
C GLY A 64 7.09 4.93 11.04
N ILE A 65 6.64 6.19 11.09
CA ILE A 65 7.07 7.25 10.16
C ILE A 65 8.57 7.52 10.29
N VAL A 66 9.08 7.62 11.52
CA VAL A 66 10.52 7.86 11.81
C VAL A 66 11.40 6.71 11.31
N ILE A 67 10.86 5.49 11.20
CA ILE A 67 11.58 4.32 10.67
C ILE A 67 11.43 4.23 9.13
N VAL A 68 10.20 4.30 8.64
CA VAL A 68 9.84 4.01 7.25
C VAL A 68 10.38 5.07 6.29
N VAL A 69 10.26 6.35 6.64
CA VAL A 69 10.65 7.44 5.73
C VAL A 69 12.17 7.46 5.52
N PRO A 70 13.02 7.44 6.55
CA PRO A 70 14.47 7.41 6.35
C PRO A 70 14.95 6.14 5.63
N ILE A 71 14.42 4.96 5.99
CA ILE A 71 14.80 3.70 5.32
C ILE A 71 14.36 3.72 3.85
N GLY A 72 13.20 4.30 3.54
CA GLY A 72 12.78 4.55 2.16
C GLY A 72 13.75 5.47 1.41
N ILE A 73 14.15 6.60 2.00
CA ILE A 73 15.12 7.53 1.39
C ILE A 73 16.47 6.83 1.14
N ILE A 74 16.95 6.06 2.12
CA ILE A 74 18.18 5.26 1.99
C ILE A 74 18.04 4.25 0.86
N GLY A 75 16.93 3.52 0.79
CA GLY A 75 16.67 2.56 -0.28
C GLY A 75 16.62 3.21 -1.65
N GLY A 76 15.98 4.37 -1.76
CA GLY A 76 15.94 5.13 -3.00
C GLY A 76 17.33 5.53 -3.46
N THR A 77 18.14 6.08 -2.55
CA THR A 77 19.52 6.49 -2.87
C THR A 77 20.39 5.29 -3.23
N PHE A 78 20.28 4.18 -2.48
CA PHE A 78 21.09 3.00 -2.67
C PHE A 78 20.85 2.35 -4.04
N PHE A 79 19.60 2.00 -4.33
CA PHE A 79 19.24 1.36 -5.60
C PHE A 79 19.31 2.32 -6.80
N GLY A 80 19.26 3.63 -6.56
CA GLY A 80 19.44 4.64 -7.60
C GLY A 80 20.90 4.81 -8.05
N LYS A 81 21.87 4.41 -7.23
CA LYS A 81 23.30 4.63 -7.51
C LYS A 81 24.12 3.35 -7.66
N ILE A 82 23.75 2.25 -7.00
CA ILE A 82 24.58 1.02 -6.97
C ILE A 82 24.86 0.43 -8.36
N PHE A 83 23.95 0.62 -9.31
CA PHE A 83 24.09 0.10 -10.68
C PHE A 83 24.81 1.06 -11.63
N LEU A 84 25.27 2.22 -11.15
CA LEU A 84 25.99 3.21 -11.96
C LEU A 84 27.52 2.99 -11.83
N ASN A 85 28.22 2.94 -12.97
CA ASN A 85 29.67 2.67 -13.04
C ASN A 85 30.50 3.58 -12.10
N ASN A 86 30.14 4.85 -11.98
CA ASN A 86 30.86 5.83 -11.14
C ASN A 86 30.85 5.50 -9.64
N TYR A 87 29.89 4.70 -9.17
CA TYR A 87 29.67 4.37 -7.76
C TYR A 87 30.08 2.94 -7.39
N GLN A 88 30.46 2.13 -8.39
CA GLN A 88 30.95 0.76 -8.16
C GLN A 88 32.43 0.73 -7.76
N SER A 89 33.17 1.81 -7.98
CA SER A 89 34.53 1.96 -7.47
C SER A 89 34.54 2.11 -5.94
N TRP A 90 35.47 1.43 -5.27
CA TRP A 90 35.62 1.45 -3.81
C TRP A 90 35.77 2.88 -3.27
N SER A 91 36.44 3.78 -4.01
CA SER A 91 36.64 5.18 -3.63
C SER A 91 35.36 6.04 -3.64
N ASN A 92 34.29 5.56 -4.28
CA ASN A 92 33.03 6.29 -4.41
C ASN A 92 31.82 5.54 -3.84
N PHE A 93 31.99 4.28 -3.39
CA PHE A 93 30.88 3.44 -2.93
C PHE A 93 30.09 4.07 -1.78
N TYR A 94 30.74 4.75 -0.82
CA TYR A 94 30.03 5.41 0.29
C TYR A 94 29.05 6.51 -0.19
N LYS A 95 29.26 7.09 -1.39
CA LYS A 95 28.35 8.09 -1.98
C LYS A 95 27.01 7.50 -2.41
N VAL A 96 26.90 6.16 -2.45
CA VAL A 96 25.63 5.43 -2.65
C VAL A 96 24.61 5.75 -1.54
N PHE A 97 25.05 6.23 -0.37
CA PHE A 97 24.17 6.66 0.72
C PHE A 97 23.88 8.17 0.75
N PHE A 98 24.49 8.97 -0.14
CA PHE A 98 24.34 10.43 -0.13
C PHE A 98 23.02 10.86 -0.76
N PHE A 99 21.95 10.94 0.04
CA PHE A 99 20.60 11.27 -0.43
C PHE A 99 20.45 12.70 -0.98
N TRP A 100 21.38 13.60 -0.66
CA TRP A 100 21.43 14.97 -1.19
C TRP A 100 22.04 15.07 -2.58
N GLN A 101 22.59 13.98 -3.12
CA GLN A 101 23.04 13.92 -4.51
C GLN A 101 21.97 13.30 -5.41
N PRO A 102 21.93 13.66 -6.72
CA PRO A 102 21.05 13.03 -7.69
C PRO A 102 21.24 11.51 -7.78
N GLY A 103 20.22 10.81 -8.28
CA GLY A 103 20.23 9.34 -8.44
C GLY A 103 19.45 8.61 -7.35
N MET A 104 18.15 8.94 -7.20
CA MET A 104 17.24 8.18 -6.35
C MET A 104 16.33 7.28 -7.20
N SER A 105 16.21 6.02 -6.82
CA SER A 105 15.30 5.04 -7.42
C SER A 105 13.98 5.00 -6.65
N PHE A 106 12.86 5.22 -7.37
CA PHE A 106 11.53 5.05 -6.80
C PHE A 106 11.30 3.62 -6.27
N PHE A 107 11.71 2.59 -7.04
CA PHE A 107 11.56 1.19 -6.63
C PHE A 107 12.38 0.85 -5.39
N GLY A 108 13.58 1.40 -5.28
CA GLY A 108 14.41 1.24 -4.09
C GLY A 108 13.77 1.80 -2.84
N ALA A 109 13.19 3.00 -2.95
CA ALA A 109 12.49 3.64 -1.86
C ALA A 109 11.23 2.87 -1.45
N LEU A 110 10.45 2.41 -2.42
CA LEU A 110 9.27 1.60 -2.18
C LEU A 110 9.64 0.27 -1.52
N ALA A 111 10.68 -0.41 -1.98
CA ALA A 111 11.09 -1.73 -1.48
C ALA A 111 11.55 -1.67 -0.01
N LEU A 112 12.55 -0.83 0.30
CA LEU A 112 13.06 -0.76 1.67
C LEU A 112 12.07 -0.08 2.61
N GLY A 113 11.35 0.95 2.16
CA GLY A 113 10.31 1.61 2.95
C GLY A 113 9.16 0.65 3.29
N SER A 114 8.68 -0.13 2.32
CA SER A 114 7.62 -1.14 2.56
C SER A 114 8.10 -2.28 3.44
N ALA A 115 9.35 -2.74 3.28
CA ALA A 115 9.92 -3.78 4.14
C ALA A 115 10.07 -3.31 5.59
N ALA A 116 10.53 -2.07 5.80
CA ALA A 116 10.63 -1.46 7.13
C ALA A 116 9.25 -1.28 7.77
N GLY A 117 8.27 -0.79 7.00
CA GLY A 117 6.90 -0.62 7.47
C GLY A 117 6.27 -1.97 7.81
N PHE A 118 6.45 -2.96 6.95
CA PHE A 118 5.99 -4.32 7.19
C PHE A 118 6.59 -4.87 8.48
N GLY A 119 7.91 -4.81 8.65
CA GLY A 119 8.61 -5.29 9.84
C GLY A 119 8.15 -4.60 11.13
N TRP A 120 8.02 -3.27 11.11
CA TRP A 120 7.57 -2.50 12.27
C TRP A 120 6.12 -2.82 12.63
N PHE A 121 5.18 -2.61 11.70
CA PHE A 121 3.75 -2.81 11.99
C PHE A 121 3.42 -4.28 12.26
N TYR A 122 4.11 -5.24 11.62
CA TYR A 122 3.93 -6.66 11.92
C TYR A 122 4.39 -6.98 13.36
N LYS A 123 5.57 -6.52 13.78
CA LYS A 123 6.04 -6.74 15.16
C LYS A 123 5.10 -6.08 16.18
N ARG A 124 4.67 -4.85 15.91
CA ARG A 124 3.77 -4.10 16.81
C ARG A 124 2.35 -4.65 16.81
N SER A 125 1.90 -5.28 15.72
CA SER A 125 0.61 -5.97 15.65
C SER A 125 0.49 -7.04 16.74
N LYS A 126 1.58 -7.76 17.01
CA LYS A 126 1.64 -8.82 18.03
C LYS A 126 1.58 -8.28 19.47
N THR A 127 2.12 -7.08 19.72
CA THR A 127 2.09 -6.46 21.06
C THR A 127 0.80 -5.69 21.31
N THR A 128 0.33 -4.93 20.32
CA THR A 128 -0.88 -4.10 20.44
C THR A 128 -2.16 -4.87 20.17
N GLN A 129 -2.05 -6.11 19.69
CA GLN A 129 -3.14 -6.93 19.19
C GLN A 129 -3.98 -6.17 18.15
N ILE A 130 -3.35 -5.33 17.32
CA ILE A 130 -4.03 -4.67 16.19
C ILE A 130 -3.53 -5.32 14.92
N SER A 131 -4.42 -5.93 14.16
CA SER A 131 -4.07 -6.65 12.94
C SER A 131 -3.29 -5.74 11.96
N MET A 132 -2.25 -6.30 11.36
CA MET A 132 -1.48 -5.62 10.33
C MET A 132 -2.35 -5.09 9.18
N TRP A 133 -3.40 -5.83 8.82
CA TRP A 133 -4.34 -5.45 7.78
C TRP A 133 -5.11 -4.16 8.11
N VAL A 134 -5.33 -3.89 9.40
CA VAL A 134 -5.93 -2.62 9.85
C VAL A 134 -4.97 -1.46 9.59
N TYR A 135 -3.69 -1.61 9.91
CA TYR A 135 -2.69 -0.59 9.60
C TYR A 135 -2.56 -0.38 8.08
N LEU A 136 -2.49 -1.45 7.30
CA LEU A 136 -2.39 -1.38 5.83
C LEU A 136 -3.60 -0.68 5.21
N ASP A 137 -4.82 -1.03 5.64
CA ASP A 137 -6.04 -0.39 5.14
C ASP A 137 -6.09 1.11 5.42
N LEU A 138 -5.52 1.54 6.55
CA LEU A 138 -5.50 2.94 6.96
C LEU A 138 -4.40 3.73 6.26
N ILE A 139 -3.22 3.13 6.04
CA ILE A 139 -2.06 3.82 5.47
C ILE A 139 -2.09 3.78 3.94
N LEU A 140 -2.20 2.60 3.32
CA LEU A 140 -1.98 2.42 1.88
C LEU A 140 -2.98 3.22 1.04
N VAL A 141 -4.25 3.24 1.43
CA VAL A 141 -5.28 3.98 0.70
C VAL A 141 -4.92 5.46 0.63
N ASN A 142 -4.42 6.03 1.73
CA ASN A 142 -4.12 7.46 1.79
C ASN A 142 -2.90 7.85 0.95
N ILE A 143 -2.00 6.91 0.60
CA ILE A 143 -0.84 7.16 -0.28
C ILE A 143 -1.28 7.73 -1.64
N LEU A 144 -2.48 7.39 -2.12
CA LEU A 144 -3.06 7.97 -3.35
C LEU A 144 -3.11 9.50 -3.31
N LEU A 145 -3.36 10.10 -2.15
CA LEU A 145 -3.34 11.56 -1.99
C LEU A 145 -1.93 12.13 -2.16
N GLY A 146 -0.93 11.43 -1.62
CA GLY A 146 0.48 11.78 -1.80
C GLY A 146 0.90 11.69 -3.26
N HIS A 147 0.50 10.63 -3.98
CA HIS A 147 0.72 10.50 -5.42
C HIS A 147 0.05 11.65 -6.19
N ALA A 148 -1.19 11.98 -5.86
CA ALA A 148 -1.91 13.06 -6.53
C ALA A 148 -1.22 14.42 -6.39
N LEU A 149 -0.72 14.76 -5.20
CA LEU A 149 0.06 15.99 -4.98
C LEU A 149 1.45 15.93 -5.63
N GLY A 150 2.15 14.80 -5.55
CA GLY A 150 3.47 14.63 -6.16
C GLY A 150 3.48 14.87 -7.68
N ARG A 151 2.37 14.57 -8.37
CA ARG A 151 2.23 14.84 -9.82
C ARG A 151 2.29 16.32 -10.18
N TRP A 152 1.94 17.23 -9.27
CA TRP A 152 2.14 18.67 -9.48
C TRP A 152 3.63 19.03 -9.48
N GLY A 153 4.45 18.33 -8.70
CA GLY A 153 5.90 18.45 -8.77
C GLY A 153 6.43 18.09 -10.15
N ASN A 154 5.94 16.99 -10.75
CA ASN A 154 6.37 16.55 -12.09
C ASN A 154 6.09 17.62 -13.17
N LEU A 155 4.96 18.35 -13.06
CA LEU A 155 4.66 19.45 -13.97
C LEU A 155 5.73 20.57 -13.90
N TYR A 156 6.17 20.94 -12.70
CA TYR A 156 7.21 21.97 -12.53
C TYR A 156 8.59 21.48 -12.96
N ASN A 157 8.88 20.20 -12.78
CA ASN A 157 10.12 19.58 -13.27
C ASN A 157 10.08 19.28 -14.79
N GLN A 158 8.93 19.41 -15.44
CA GLN A 158 8.69 19.01 -16.82
C GLN A 158 9.04 17.55 -17.10
N GLU A 159 8.58 16.67 -16.22
CA GLU A 159 8.76 15.23 -16.34
C GLU A 159 7.40 14.55 -16.55
N ILE A 160 7.39 13.45 -17.30
CA ILE A 160 6.21 12.57 -17.44
C ILE A 160 5.00 13.32 -18.04
N LEU A 161 5.24 14.03 -19.14
CA LEU A 161 4.20 14.60 -19.98
C LEU A 161 3.64 13.51 -20.91
N GLY A 162 2.36 13.58 -21.26
CA GLY A 162 1.73 12.53 -22.07
C GLY A 162 2.02 12.66 -23.57
N ASN A 163 1.20 11.99 -24.38
CA ASN A 163 1.31 12.01 -25.84
C ASN A 163 1.27 13.43 -26.44
N PRO A 164 1.90 13.64 -27.62
CA PRO A 164 1.78 14.88 -28.38
C PRO A 164 0.33 15.25 -28.66
N VAL A 165 -0.02 16.52 -28.50
CA VAL A 165 -1.36 17.05 -28.77
C VAL A 165 -1.28 18.40 -29.45
N SER A 166 -2.34 18.76 -30.19
CA SER A 166 -2.49 20.11 -30.73
C SER A 166 -2.77 21.11 -29.61
N TYR A 167 -2.37 22.37 -29.83
CA TYR A 167 -2.63 23.46 -28.89
C TYR A 167 -4.14 23.63 -28.58
N GLU A 168 -4.99 23.48 -29.58
CA GLU A 168 -6.45 23.61 -29.46
C GLU A 168 -7.02 22.69 -28.37
N SER A 169 -6.50 21.47 -28.28
CA SER A 169 -6.94 20.46 -27.30
C SER A 169 -6.67 20.85 -25.84
N ILE A 170 -5.66 21.68 -25.59
CA ILE A 170 -5.27 22.16 -24.26
C ILE A 170 -5.69 23.61 -24.02
N SER A 171 -6.32 24.27 -24.99
CA SER A 171 -6.64 25.70 -24.95
C SER A 171 -7.48 26.12 -23.73
N TRP A 172 -8.39 25.25 -23.29
CA TRP A 172 -9.25 25.41 -22.12
C TRP A 172 -8.48 25.52 -20.78
N MET A 173 -7.22 25.11 -20.74
CA MET A 173 -6.43 25.12 -19.51
C MET A 173 -5.88 26.52 -19.18
N PRO A 174 -5.64 26.84 -17.88
CA PRO A 174 -4.96 28.07 -17.47
C PRO A 174 -3.55 28.21 -18.07
N SER A 175 -3.13 29.44 -18.37
CA SER A 175 -1.82 29.74 -18.96
C SER A 175 -0.65 29.20 -18.15
N PHE A 176 -0.72 29.25 -16.81
CA PHE A 176 0.35 28.76 -15.94
C PHE A 176 0.61 27.25 -16.06
N ILE A 177 -0.38 26.47 -16.53
CA ILE A 177 -0.23 25.03 -16.81
C ILE A 177 0.21 24.83 -18.26
N LYS A 178 -0.49 25.44 -19.22
CA LYS A 178 -0.21 25.27 -20.67
C LYS A 178 1.24 25.60 -21.02
N ASN A 179 1.79 26.63 -20.39
CA ASN A 179 3.15 27.10 -20.58
C ASN A 179 4.23 26.13 -20.06
N ARG A 180 3.83 24.95 -19.55
CA ARG A 180 4.70 23.91 -19.01
C ARG A 180 4.46 22.54 -19.65
N LEU A 181 3.48 22.45 -20.57
CA LEU A 181 3.06 21.20 -21.23
C LEU A 181 3.86 20.94 -22.51
N PHE A 182 5.17 21.08 -22.46
CA PHE A 182 6.08 20.70 -23.54
C PHE A 182 7.44 20.35 -22.94
N TYR A 183 8.22 19.54 -23.65
CA TYR A 183 9.58 19.21 -23.24
C TYR A 183 10.56 20.24 -23.78
N PHE A 184 11.54 20.65 -22.96
CA PHE A 184 12.67 21.40 -23.49
C PHE A 184 13.51 20.54 -24.42
N PRO A 185 14.07 21.14 -25.49
CA PRO A 185 15.09 20.46 -26.28
C PRO A 185 16.27 20.08 -25.37
N PRO A 186 17.01 19.00 -25.68
CA PRO A 186 18.13 18.52 -24.87
C PRO A 186 19.35 19.43 -25.03
N LEU A 187 19.21 20.69 -24.59
CA LEU A 187 20.21 21.75 -24.73
C LEU A 187 21.55 21.39 -24.08
N ILE A 188 21.54 20.49 -23.11
CA ILE A 188 22.75 20.08 -22.39
C ILE A 188 23.74 19.35 -23.29
N ASN A 189 23.24 18.71 -24.36
CA ASN A 189 24.06 17.97 -25.30
C ASN A 189 24.65 18.86 -26.40
N PHE A 190 24.29 20.14 -26.46
CA PHE A 190 24.87 21.07 -27.44
C PHE A 190 26.28 21.46 -27.03
N THR A 191 27.21 21.30 -27.96
CA THR A 191 28.61 21.69 -27.78
C THR A 191 29.03 22.71 -28.82
N ASN A 192 29.95 23.58 -28.41
CA ASN A 192 30.56 24.56 -29.30
C ASN A 192 31.46 23.84 -30.33
N VAL A 193 31.31 24.17 -31.61
CA VAL A 193 32.07 23.56 -32.71
C VAL A 193 33.56 23.88 -32.63
N ALA A 194 33.95 25.04 -32.09
CA ALA A 194 35.36 25.45 -31.97
C ALA A 194 36.07 24.77 -30.79
N ASP A 195 35.46 24.79 -29.60
CA ASP A 195 36.14 24.43 -28.35
C ASP A 195 35.59 23.14 -27.68
N GLY A 196 34.51 22.56 -28.21
CA GLY A 196 33.85 21.37 -27.64
C GLY A 196 33.13 21.60 -26.32
N ARG A 197 33.10 22.83 -25.79
CA ARG A 197 32.45 23.17 -24.51
C ARG A 197 30.93 23.08 -24.62
N SER A 198 30.26 22.58 -23.58
CA SER A 198 28.79 22.55 -23.49
C SER A 198 28.20 23.96 -23.48
N LEU A 199 27.00 24.13 -24.05
CA LEU A 199 26.20 25.36 -23.95
C LEU A 199 26.04 25.84 -22.49
N TYR A 200 25.88 24.91 -21.55
CA TYR A 200 25.70 25.23 -20.13
C TYR A 200 26.98 25.68 -19.42
N SER A 201 28.13 25.65 -20.11
CA SER A 201 29.36 26.25 -19.57
C SER A 201 29.30 27.78 -19.55
N ASP A 202 28.42 28.38 -20.36
CA ASP A 202 28.13 29.81 -20.34
C ASP A 202 26.92 30.08 -19.42
N PRO A 203 27.10 30.72 -18.25
CA PRO A 203 26.01 30.99 -17.32
C PRO A 203 25.03 32.06 -17.83
N THR A 204 25.23 32.62 -19.03
CA THR A 204 24.37 33.62 -19.65
C THR A 204 23.81 33.19 -21.00
N TRP A 205 23.92 31.89 -21.32
CA TRP A 205 23.61 31.36 -22.65
C TRP A 205 22.20 31.74 -23.13
N TRP A 206 21.18 31.73 -22.26
CA TRP A 206 19.78 32.01 -22.63
C TRP A 206 19.51 33.49 -22.94
N VAL A 207 20.42 34.39 -22.55
CA VAL A 207 20.37 35.80 -22.95
C VAL A 207 21.08 35.98 -24.29
N ARG A 208 22.24 35.34 -24.46
CA ARG A 208 23.10 35.47 -25.65
C ARG A 208 22.52 34.85 -26.92
N ILE A 209 21.54 33.97 -26.80
CA ILE A 209 20.76 33.50 -27.95
C ILE A 209 19.97 34.63 -28.63
N PHE A 210 19.80 35.79 -27.98
CA PHE A 210 19.20 36.98 -28.58
C PHE A 210 20.23 38.10 -28.74
N ASP A 211 20.09 38.89 -29.80
CA ASP A 211 20.87 40.10 -30.02
C ASP A 211 20.28 41.30 -29.26
N SER A 212 20.90 42.47 -29.37
CA SER A 212 20.43 43.71 -28.73
C SER A 212 19.06 44.18 -29.24
N THR A 213 18.60 43.66 -30.39
CA THR A 213 17.28 43.96 -30.97
C THR A 213 16.20 42.95 -30.56
N GLY A 214 16.58 41.90 -29.81
CA GLY A 214 15.69 40.82 -29.38
C GLY A 214 15.43 39.77 -30.46
N GLN A 215 16.14 39.81 -31.59
CA GLN A 215 16.15 38.78 -32.62
C GLN A 215 17.14 37.67 -32.28
N LEU A 216 16.98 36.50 -32.90
CA LEU A 216 17.86 35.35 -32.65
C LEU A 216 19.28 35.68 -33.14
N ASN A 217 20.27 35.56 -32.26
CA ASN A 217 21.66 35.82 -32.56
C ASN A 217 22.31 34.62 -33.24
N THR A 218 22.17 34.54 -34.56
CA THR A 218 22.71 33.44 -35.38
C THR A 218 24.23 33.28 -35.22
N ALA A 219 24.97 34.38 -35.05
CA ALA A 219 26.41 34.35 -34.83
C ALA A 219 26.83 33.61 -33.54
N TYR A 220 25.96 33.58 -32.53
CA TYR A 220 26.17 32.78 -31.32
C TYR A 220 25.58 31.37 -31.46
N THR A 221 24.33 31.26 -31.93
CA THR A 221 23.59 30.00 -31.92
C THR A 221 24.07 29.00 -32.98
N ASP A 222 24.61 29.44 -34.13
CA ASP A 222 25.12 28.52 -35.15
C ASP A 222 26.41 27.80 -34.73
N ASN A 223 27.14 28.35 -33.75
CA ASN A 223 28.36 27.73 -33.21
C ASN A 223 28.08 26.53 -32.31
N PHE A 224 26.83 26.29 -31.92
CA PHE A 224 26.46 25.16 -31.07
C PHE A 224 25.72 24.10 -31.88
N THR A 225 26.19 22.86 -31.80
CA THR A 225 25.61 21.74 -32.57
C THR A 225 25.36 20.51 -31.70
N TYR A 226 24.33 19.75 -32.07
CA TYR A 226 24.04 18.43 -31.51
C TYR A 226 23.32 17.59 -32.57
N ASN A 227 23.76 16.35 -32.79
CA ASN A 227 23.20 15.42 -33.80
C ASN A 227 23.03 16.05 -35.20
N GLY A 228 23.98 16.91 -35.61
CA GLY A 228 23.95 17.56 -36.93
C GLY A 228 22.95 18.72 -37.06
N GLN A 229 22.28 19.14 -35.98
CA GLN A 229 21.42 20.33 -35.95
C GLN A 229 22.12 21.47 -35.20
N THR A 230 21.97 22.70 -35.71
CA THR A 230 22.44 23.91 -35.00
C THR A 230 21.42 24.35 -33.94
N LEU A 231 21.88 25.08 -32.92
CA LEU A 231 20.98 25.63 -31.91
C LEU A 231 19.94 26.59 -32.54
N THR A 232 20.32 27.29 -33.61
CA THR A 232 19.42 28.15 -34.40
C THR A 232 18.23 27.36 -34.96
N GLN A 233 18.50 26.20 -35.57
CA GLN A 233 17.46 25.34 -36.13
C GLN A 233 16.51 24.82 -35.04
N VAL A 234 17.04 24.49 -33.86
CA VAL A 234 16.22 24.07 -32.72
C VAL A 234 15.37 25.21 -32.16
N MET A 235 15.91 26.42 -32.08
CA MET A 235 15.17 27.59 -31.57
C MET A 235 14.04 28.02 -32.50
N LEU A 236 14.24 27.89 -33.82
CA LEU A 236 13.20 28.10 -34.84
C LEU A 236 12.23 26.93 -34.96
N GLY A 237 12.53 25.78 -34.33
CA GLY A 237 11.66 24.61 -34.30
C GLY A 237 10.35 24.89 -33.58
N GLU A 238 9.28 24.23 -34.05
CA GLU A 238 7.95 24.35 -33.45
C GLU A 238 7.87 23.65 -32.09
N ILE A 239 7.13 24.26 -31.16
CA ILE A 239 6.87 23.67 -29.84
C ILE A 239 5.80 22.57 -29.97
N GLN A 240 6.18 21.34 -29.65
CA GLN A 240 5.24 20.24 -29.57
C GLN A 240 4.64 20.12 -28.16
N TYR A 241 3.38 20.56 -28.03
CA TYR A 241 2.61 20.44 -26.79
C TYR A 241 2.26 18.98 -26.46
N ARG A 242 2.06 18.72 -25.17
CA ARG A 242 1.83 17.40 -24.59
C ARG A 242 0.55 17.39 -23.79
N SER A 243 -0.12 16.23 -23.78
CA SER A 243 -1.31 16.04 -22.97
C SER A 243 -0.99 16.18 -21.46
N PRO A 244 -1.91 16.73 -20.66
CA PRO A 244 -1.71 16.98 -19.22
C PRO A 244 -1.84 15.70 -18.39
N LEU A 245 -0.99 14.71 -18.67
CA LEU A 245 -1.03 13.39 -18.04
C LEU A 245 -0.91 13.49 -16.51
N PHE A 246 -0.11 14.43 -15.99
CA PHE A 246 0.02 14.68 -14.56
C PHE A 246 -1.34 14.98 -13.89
N LEU A 247 -2.23 15.71 -14.56
CA LEU A 247 -3.52 16.12 -14.02
C LEU A 247 -4.50 14.96 -14.06
N ILE A 248 -4.51 14.20 -15.16
CA ILE A 248 -5.34 13.00 -15.32
C ILE A 248 -4.95 11.98 -14.24
N GLU A 249 -3.65 11.75 -14.05
CA GLU A 249 -3.13 10.84 -13.02
C GLU A 249 -3.43 11.37 -11.61
N GLY A 250 -3.25 12.66 -11.36
CA GLY A 250 -3.58 13.27 -10.07
C GLY A 250 -5.05 13.14 -9.70
N LEU A 251 -5.95 13.48 -10.62
CA LEU A 251 -7.39 13.35 -10.44
C LEU A 251 -7.81 11.88 -10.32
N GLY A 252 -7.25 10.99 -11.14
CA GLY A 252 -7.52 9.55 -11.07
C GLY A 252 -7.18 8.97 -9.69
N ASN A 253 -6.06 9.37 -9.10
CA ASN A 253 -5.69 8.96 -7.74
C ASN A 253 -6.66 9.52 -6.67
N ILE A 254 -7.12 10.77 -6.79
CA ILE A 254 -8.10 11.37 -5.87
C ILE A 254 -9.45 10.67 -5.99
N VAL A 255 -9.93 10.43 -7.22
CA VAL A 255 -11.18 9.71 -7.49
C VAL A 255 -11.10 8.30 -6.93
N LEU A 256 -10.01 7.58 -7.17
CA LEU A 256 -9.79 6.25 -6.61
C LEU A 256 -9.78 6.27 -5.08
N TRP A 257 -9.10 7.25 -4.46
CA TRP A 257 -9.10 7.43 -3.02
C TRP A 257 -10.53 7.66 -2.48
N MET A 258 -11.34 8.46 -3.16
CA MET A 258 -12.75 8.69 -2.80
C MET A 258 -13.58 7.40 -2.95
N LEU A 259 -13.41 6.66 -4.04
CA LEU A 259 -14.12 5.39 -4.27
C LEU A 259 -13.80 4.35 -3.19
N ILE A 260 -12.54 4.24 -2.76
CA ILE A 260 -12.17 3.29 -1.71
C ILE A 260 -12.64 3.79 -0.34
N THR A 261 -12.39 5.06 -0.03
CA THR A 261 -12.66 5.65 1.30
C THR A 261 -14.15 5.79 1.58
N PHE A 262 -14.93 6.21 0.58
CA PHE A 262 -16.37 6.46 0.72
C PHE A 262 -17.22 5.35 0.11
N GLY A 263 -16.78 4.68 -0.95
CA GLY A 263 -17.48 3.54 -1.55
C GLY A 263 -17.19 2.24 -0.80
N VAL A 264 -15.99 1.65 -1.03
CA VAL A 264 -15.62 0.32 -0.52
C VAL A 264 -15.81 0.20 0.99
N ARG A 265 -15.33 1.16 1.78
CA ARG A 265 -15.47 1.12 3.24
C ARG A 265 -16.91 1.28 3.74
N ASN A 266 -17.82 1.82 2.93
CA ASN A 266 -19.24 1.94 3.29
C ASN A 266 -20.13 0.96 2.53
N ILE A 267 -19.57 0.00 1.77
CA ILE A 267 -20.33 -0.95 0.96
C ILE A 267 -21.35 -1.73 1.82
N ASN A 268 -20.99 -1.99 3.08
CA ASN A 268 -21.82 -2.64 4.09
C ASN A 268 -23.16 -1.94 4.31
N ARG A 269 -23.18 -0.61 4.26
CA ARG A 269 -24.41 0.17 4.47
C ARG A 269 -25.41 -0.04 3.33
N PHE A 270 -24.91 -0.31 2.13
CA PHE A 270 -25.73 -0.57 0.95
C PHE A 270 -26.13 -2.04 0.84
N SER A 271 -25.24 -2.96 1.21
CA SER A 271 -25.48 -4.40 1.12
C SER A 271 -26.45 -4.93 2.18
N ASN A 272 -26.57 -4.27 3.34
CA ASN A 272 -27.43 -4.72 4.45
C ASN A 272 -28.88 -4.21 4.40
N LYS A 273 -29.40 -3.75 3.25
CA LYS A 273 -30.78 -3.20 3.12
C LYS A 273 -31.88 -4.12 3.66
N GLY A 274 -31.69 -5.44 3.61
CA GLY A 274 -32.59 -6.44 4.21
C GLY A 274 -32.58 -6.40 5.75
N ASN A 275 -31.39 -6.34 6.34
CA ASN A 275 -31.12 -6.43 7.78
C ASN A 275 -30.60 -5.09 8.32
N ASN A 276 -31.32 -3.99 8.09
CA ASN A 276 -30.91 -2.71 8.66
C ASN A 276 -30.97 -2.76 10.21
N PRO A 277 -30.09 -2.05 10.94
CA PRO A 277 -30.05 -2.10 12.40
C PRO A 277 -31.39 -1.76 13.06
N TRP A 278 -32.10 -0.77 12.51
CA TRP A 278 -33.41 -0.32 12.99
C TRP A 278 -34.57 -1.24 12.59
N LYS A 279 -34.37 -2.24 11.71
CA LYS A 279 -35.37 -3.29 11.47
C LYS A 279 -35.26 -4.40 12.52
N LEU A 280 -34.04 -4.75 12.91
CA LEU A 280 -33.77 -5.78 13.92
C LEU A 280 -34.14 -5.30 15.33
N CYS A 281 -33.66 -4.12 15.73
CA CYS A 281 -33.96 -3.53 17.03
C CYS A 281 -34.40 -2.06 16.86
N PRO A 282 -35.67 -1.79 16.52
CA PRO A 282 -36.16 -0.43 16.26
C PRO A 282 -35.94 0.55 17.41
N GLU A 283 -36.10 0.10 18.65
CA GLU A 283 -35.97 0.92 19.86
C GLU A 283 -34.53 1.38 20.14
N ALA A 284 -33.54 0.62 19.68
CA ALA A 284 -32.13 0.91 19.94
C ALA A 284 -31.51 1.91 18.96
N TYR A 285 -32.19 2.18 17.83
CA TYR A 285 -31.70 3.00 16.73
C TYR A 285 -32.73 4.06 16.28
N PRO A 286 -33.07 5.04 17.13
CA PRO A 286 -33.92 6.15 16.75
C PRO A 286 -33.26 7.00 15.66
N CYS A 287 -33.76 6.95 14.43
CA CYS A 287 -33.20 7.75 13.36
C CYS A 287 -34.26 8.10 12.31
N LEU A 288 -33.99 9.12 11.49
CA LEU A 288 -34.93 9.59 10.47
C LEU A 288 -35.36 8.49 9.48
N TRP A 289 -34.56 7.44 9.32
CA TRP A 289 -34.79 6.32 8.40
C TRP A 289 -35.44 5.11 9.08
N ASN A 290 -35.67 5.17 10.40
CA ASN A 290 -36.40 4.16 11.14
C ASN A 290 -37.91 4.41 10.99
N PRO A 291 -38.68 3.45 10.42
CA PRO A 291 -40.11 3.64 10.19
C PRO A 291 -40.93 3.63 11.48
N LYS A 292 -40.46 3.01 12.56
CA LYS A 292 -41.18 2.92 13.84
C LYS A 292 -40.83 4.07 14.79
N PHE A 293 -39.54 4.34 14.99
CA PHE A 293 -39.06 5.33 15.95
C PHE A 293 -38.09 6.31 15.28
N LYS A 294 -38.59 7.46 14.83
CA LYS A 294 -37.73 8.55 14.30
C LYS A 294 -36.98 9.25 15.43
N THR A 295 -37.67 9.40 16.55
CA THR A 295 -37.24 9.95 17.82
C THR A 295 -37.79 9.03 18.93
N ILE A 296 -37.13 8.98 20.09
CA ILE A 296 -37.56 8.16 21.23
C ILE A 296 -37.20 8.86 22.54
N SER A 297 -38.03 8.68 23.58
CA SER A 297 -37.70 9.17 24.93
C SER A 297 -36.50 8.42 25.52
N GLU A 298 -35.76 9.06 26.42
CA GLU A 298 -34.56 8.48 27.04
C GLU A 298 -34.87 7.20 27.83
N GLU A 299 -36.03 7.15 28.49
CA GLU A 299 -36.48 5.98 29.27
C GLU A 299 -36.83 4.76 28.41
N LYS A 300 -37.27 4.98 27.16
CA LYS A 300 -37.65 3.91 26.23
C LYS A 300 -36.50 3.49 25.31
N LEU A 301 -35.37 4.21 25.37
CA LEU A 301 -34.20 3.90 24.57
C LEU A 301 -33.55 2.63 25.10
N LYS A 302 -33.66 1.55 24.34
CA LYS A 302 -32.91 0.32 24.60
C LYS A 302 -31.45 0.54 24.19
N ASP A 303 -30.62 1.02 25.13
CA ASP A 303 -29.18 1.12 24.94
C ASP A 303 -28.44 -0.11 25.47
N TRP A 304 -27.25 -0.34 24.93
CA TRP A 304 -26.33 -1.38 25.40
C TRP A 304 -24.94 -0.79 25.51
N TYR A 305 -24.05 -1.51 26.18
CA TYR A 305 -22.68 -1.05 26.33
C TYR A 305 -21.98 -0.97 24.97
N THR A 306 -21.40 0.21 24.70
CA THR A 306 -20.69 0.48 23.45
C THR A 306 -19.27 0.91 23.76
N LEU A 307 -18.31 0.45 22.95
CA LEU A 307 -16.88 0.77 23.08
C LEU A 307 -16.57 2.28 23.01
N ALA A 308 -17.46 3.06 22.39
CA ALA A 308 -17.35 4.51 22.31
C ALA A 308 -18.69 5.16 22.64
N PRO A 309 -18.69 6.31 23.33
CA PRO A 309 -19.93 6.99 23.71
C PRO A 309 -20.72 7.38 22.47
N VAL A 310 -21.97 6.91 22.41
CA VAL A 310 -22.90 7.24 21.32
C VAL A 310 -23.40 8.67 21.54
N LYS A 311 -23.23 9.52 20.51
CA LYS A 311 -23.76 10.88 20.54
C LYS A 311 -25.19 10.90 20.01
N TYR A 312 -26.13 11.26 20.88
CA TYR A 312 -27.52 11.50 20.55
C TYR A 312 -27.79 13.01 20.36
N ARG A 313 -28.68 13.35 19.43
CA ARG A 313 -29.23 14.70 19.27
C ARG A 313 -30.55 14.78 20.01
N LYS A 314 -30.72 15.79 20.86
CA LYS A 314 -31.99 16.10 21.51
C LYS A 314 -32.87 16.90 20.55
N VAL A 315 -34.09 16.46 20.35
CA VAL A 315 -35.11 17.10 19.49
C VAL A 315 -36.33 17.37 20.34
N LYS A 316 -36.87 18.58 20.24
CA LYS A 316 -38.13 18.93 20.90
C LYS A 316 -39.29 18.41 20.06
N VAL A 317 -40.14 17.59 20.66
CA VAL A 317 -41.36 17.09 20.04
C VAL A 317 -42.55 17.68 20.78
N LYS A 318 -43.47 18.31 20.05
CA LYS A 318 -44.72 18.81 20.60
C LYS A 318 -45.69 17.64 20.72
N THR A 319 -46.06 17.33 21.95
CA THR A 319 -47.06 16.31 22.29
C THR A 319 -48.30 17.02 22.84
N GLU A 320 -49.47 16.36 22.82
CA GLU A 320 -50.74 16.96 23.30
C GLU A 320 -50.67 17.49 24.75
N ASN A 321 -49.72 16.97 25.56
CA ASN A 321 -49.49 17.36 26.95
C ASN A 321 -48.26 18.29 27.18
N GLY A 322 -47.64 18.84 26.12
CA GLY A 322 -46.50 19.78 26.23
C GLY A 322 -45.28 19.46 25.33
N GLU A 323 -44.20 20.23 25.50
CA GLU A 323 -42.91 19.97 24.82
C GLU A 323 -42.13 18.87 25.54
N THR A 324 -41.86 17.76 24.87
CA THR A 324 -41.01 16.68 25.39
C THR A 324 -39.68 16.65 24.61
N LEU A 325 -38.59 16.32 25.32
CA LEU A 325 -37.27 16.16 24.71
C LEU A 325 -37.07 14.70 24.34
N GLU A 326 -36.95 14.42 23.04
CA GLU A 326 -36.68 13.09 22.52
C GLU A 326 -35.28 13.01 21.89
N LEU A 327 -34.75 11.79 21.80
CA LEU A 327 -33.43 11.49 21.26
C LEU A 327 -33.53 10.96 19.84
N THR A 328 -32.59 11.37 18.99
CA THR A 328 -32.37 10.80 17.66
C THR A 328 -30.88 10.71 17.36
N MET A 329 -30.50 9.81 16.47
CA MET A 329 -29.11 9.63 16.04
C MET A 329 -28.96 9.84 14.53
N SER A 330 -27.80 10.38 14.13
CA SER A 330 -27.45 10.47 12.72
C SER A 330 -27.27 9.08 12.13
N LEU A 331 -27.57 8.90 10.84
CA LEU A 331 -27.39 7.63 10.13
C LEU A 331 -25.96 7.06 10.27
N ARG A 332 -24.96 7.95 10.31
CA ARG A 332 -23.57 7.56 10.55
C ARG A 332 -23.37 6.96 11.95
N SER A 333 -24.00 7.56 12.97
CA SER A 333 -23.95 7.08 14.35
C SER A 333 -24.69 5.75 14.49
N VAL A 334 -25.83 5.57 13.81
CA VAL A 334 -26.58 4.30 13.75
C VAL A 334 -25.68 3.16 13.27
N TRP A 335 -25.05 3.34 12.12
CA TRP A 335 -24.18 2.31 11.55
C TRP A 335 -22.92 2.10 12.37
N ASN A 336 -22.33 3.17 12.94
CA ASN A 336 -21.19 3.01 13.83
C ASN A 336 -21.55 2.27 15.12
N LYS A 337 -22.71 2.59 15.73
CA LYS A 337 -23.25 1.91 16.89
C LYS A 337 -23.50 0.44 16.60
N ALA A 338 -24.06 0.12 15.42
CA ALA A 338 -24.38 -1.25 15.02
C ALA A 338 -23.16 -2.10 14.62
N TYR A 339 -22.10 -1.47 14.10
CA TYR A 339 -20.94 -2.19 13.55
C TYR A 339 -19.67 -2.07 14.36
N TYR A 340 -19.26 -0.85 14.67
CA TYR A 340 -17.93 -0.59 15.21
C TYR A 340 -17.92 -0.51 16.72
N TRP A 341 -19.05 -0.16 17.33
CA TRP A 341 -19.11 0.10 18.76
C TRP A 341 -19.87 -0.96 19.55
N VAL A 342 -20.56 -1.91 18.90
CA VAL A 342 -21.16 -3.06 19.61
C VAL A 342 -20.05 -3.84 20.27
N GLU A 343 -20.12 -3.95 21.60
CA GLU A 343 -19.29 -4.89 22.33
C GLU A 343 -19.86 -6.31 22.12
N PRO A 344 -19.01 -7.28 21.75
CA PRO A 344 -19.46 -8.66 21.63
C PRO A 344 -19.87 -9.24 22.98
N ASP A 345 -20.66 -10.31 22.98
CA ASP A 345 -21.10 -10.99 24.19
C ASP A 345 -19.88 -11.54 24.96
N TYR A 346 -19.59 -10.93 26.11
CA TYR A 346 -18.41 -11.22 26.92
C TYR A 346 -18.36 -12.68 27.37
N ASP A 347 -19.49 -13.24 27.82
CA ASP A 347 -19.53 -14.60 28.35
C ASP A 347 -19.38 -15.65 27.25
N ALA A 348 -20.04 -15.42 26.11
CA ALA A 348 -19.89 -16.28 24.93
C ALA A 348 -18.46 -16.24 24.39
N ASN A 349 -17.86 -15.05 24.30
CA ASN A 349 -16.47 -14.89 23.88
C ASN A 349 -15.51 -15.55 24.87
N LYS A 350 -15.66 -15.33 26.18
CA LYS A 350 -14.81 -15.93 27.21
C LYS A 350 -14.82 -17.46 27.16
N LYS A 351 -15.99 -18.07 26.93
CA LYS A 351 -16.10 -19.53 26.78
C LYS A 351 -15.36 -20.02 25.53
N LEU A 352 -15.60 -19.39 24.38
CA LEU A 352 -14.88 -19.69 23.13
C LEU A 352 -13.36 -19.50 23.29
N TYR A 353 -12.93 -18.56 24.14
CA TYR A 353 -11.51 -18.31 24.40
C TYR A 353 -10.87 -19.46 25.15
N ALA A 354 -11.54 -19.96 26.19
CA ALA A 354 -11.07 -21.13 26.93
C ALA A 354 -10.95 -22.35 26.01
N GLU A 355 -11.94 -22.60 25.14
CA GLU A 355 -11.93 -23.72 24.19
C GLU A 355 -10.81 -23.59 23.15
N ILE A 356 -10.59 -22.39 22.60
CA ILE A 356 -9.51 -22.14 21.64
C ILE A 356 -8.14 -22.28 22.31
N GLU A 357 -7.98 -21.84 23.56
CA GLU A 357 -6.71 -21.96 24.29
C GLU A 357 -6.40 -23.42 24.65
N GLU A 358 -7.40 -24.19 25.08
CA GLU A 358 -7.28 -25.62 25.32
C GLU A 358 -6.88 -26.35 24.04
N TRP A 359 -7.56 -26.09 22.93
CA TRP A 359 -7.23 -26.64 21.61
C TRP A 359 -5.79 -26.31 21.17
N LYS A 360 -5.34 -25.05 21.33
CA LYS A 360 -3.95 -24.66 21.01
C LYS A 360 -2.94 -25.42 21.86
N ASN A 361 -3.22 -25.55 23.15
CA ASN A 361 -2.35 -26.25 24.09
C ASN A 361 -2.27 -27.76 23.75
N ASP A 362 -3.40 -28.39 23.40
CA ASP A 362 -3.42 -29.79 23.00
C ASP A 362 -2.66 -30.02 21.68
N LEU A 363 -2.89 -29.17 20.68
CA LEU A 363 -2.16 -29.20 19.42
C LEU A 363 -0.65 -29.03 19.64
N TYR A 364 -0.25 -28.08 20.49
CA TYR A 364 1.17 -27.85 20.82
C TYR A 364 1.79 -29.06 21.52
N LYS A 365 1.16 -29.58 22.58
CA LYS A 365 1.65 -30.74 23.35
C LYS A 365 1.77 -31.98 22.46
N THR A 366 0.73 -32.25 21.67
CA THR A 366 0.69 -33.39 20.74
C THR A 366 1.77 -33.28 19.66
N THR A 367 1.96 -32.09 19.09
CA THR A 367 3.02 -31.84 18.10
C THR A 367 4.41 -31.98 18.70
N LEU A 368 4.64 -31.46 19.91
CA LEU A 368 5.92 -31.56 20.60
C LEU A 368 6.26 -33.01 20.96
N LYS A 369 5.28 -33.77 21.46
CA LYS A 369 5.42 -35.21 21.75
C LYS A 369 5.83 -35.98 20.51
N TYR A 370 5.17 -35.74 19.37
CA TYR A 370 5.54 -36.36 18.10
C TYR A 370 6.95 -36.00 17.64
N GLN A 371 7.37 -34.74 17.77
CA GLN A 371 8.73 -34.33 17.44
C GLN A 371 9.78 -35.03 18.31
N ASN A 372 9.50 -35.19 19.61
CA ASN A 372 10.36 -35.90 20.54
C ASN A 372 10.43 -37.40 20.21
N ASP A 373 9.29 -38.05 19.96
CA ASP A 373 9.22 -39.45 19.53
C ASP A 373 10.00 -39.69 18.23
N LYS A 374 9.89 -38.76 17.26
CA LYS A 374 10.65 -38.80 16.02
C LYS A 374 12.16 -38.70 16.25
N LYS A 375 12.60 -37.83 17.17
CA LYS A 375 14.02 -37.73 17.56
C LYS A 375 14.50 -39.00 18.25
N GLN A 376 13.72 -39.55 19.19
CA GLN A 376 14.04 -40.79 19.89
C GLN A 376 14.15 -41.98 18.92
N LEU A 377 13.22 -42.10 17.95
CA LEU A 377 13.31 -43.12 16.91
C LEU A 377 14.61 -43.00 16.11
N LYS A 378 15.01 -41.77 15.73
CA LYS A 378 16.27 -41.56 15.00
C LYS A 378 17.47 -42.07 15.80
N VAL A 379 17.53 -41.76 17.10
CA VAL A 379 18.58 -42.27 17.99
C VAL A 379 18.53 -43.79 18.11
N LYS A 380 17.33 -44.37 18.25
CA LYS A 380 17.13 -45.82 18.36
C LYS A 380 17.58 -46.56 17.09
N LEU A 381 17.24 -46.03 15.91
CA LEU A 381 17.67 -46.59 14.63
C LEU A 381 19.20 -46.56 14.46
N GLU A 382 19.87 -45.49 14.90
CA GLU A 382 21.35 -45.44 14.90
C GLU A 382 21.96 -46.47 15.85
N LYS A 383 21.41 -46.63 17.07
CA LYS A 383 21.85 -47.67 18.01
C LYS A 383 21.66 -49.08 17.43
N MET A 384 20.49 -49.36 16.86
CA MET A 384 20.20 -50.66 16.22
C MET A 384 21.16 -50.94 15.06
N LYS A 385 21.49 -49.93 14.25
CA LYS A 385 22.47 -50.05 13.16
C LYS A 385 23.87 -50.38 13.70
N LEU A 386 24.29 -49.73 14.78
CA LEU A 386 25.60 -49.93 15.39
C LEU A 386 25.70 -51.31 16.05
N GLU A 387 24.66 -51.76 16.75
CA GLU A 387 24.56 -53.12 17.29
C GLU A 387 24.53 -54.18 16.20
N PHE A 388 23.76 -53.96 15.13
CA PHE A 388 23.72 -54.84 13.96
C PHE A 388 25.11 -54.98 13.35
N ASN A 389 25.82 -53.88 13.09
CA ASN A 389 27.18 -53.90 12.52
C ASN A 389 28.17 -54.67 13.40
N LYS A 390 28.10 -54.48 14.74
CA LYS A 390 28.91 -55.25 15.69
C LYS A 390 28.60 -56.73 15.61
N LYS A 391 27.32 -57.13 15.73
CA LYS A 391 26.91 -58.54 15.67
C LYS A 391 27.27 -59.17 14.33
N TYR A 392 27.04 -58.48 13.23
CA TYR A 392 27.34 -58.96 11.88
C TYR A 392 28.83 -59.31 11.70
N LYS A 393 29.74 -58.50 12.27
CA LYS A 393 31.19 -58.74 12.22
C LYS A 393 31.63 -60.05 12.90
N PHE A 394 30.92 -60.48 13.95
CA PHE A 394 31.28 -61.68 14.73
C PHE A 394 30.37 -62.90 14.46
N THR A 395 29.43 -62.81 13.51
CA THR A 395 28.48 -63.89 13.20
C THR A 395 28.96 -64.75 12.03
N LYS A 396 28.85 -66.09 12.17
CA LYS A 396 29.16 -67.05 11.10
C LYS A 396 28.35 -66.78 9.83
N GLN A 397 28.95 -67.00 8.67
CA GLN A 397 28.38 -66.64 7.37
C GLN A 397 27.03 -67.31 7.06
N SER A 398 26.79 -68.52 7.58
CA SER A 398 25.51 -69.24 7.46
C SER A 398 24.34 -68.56 8.19
N LEU A 399 24.59 -67.76 9.22
CA LEU A 399 23.58 -67.09 10.06
C LEU A 399 23.40 -65.59 9.73
N GLN A 400 24.27 -65.02 8.90
CA GLN A 400 24.25 -63.59 8.56
C GLN A 400 23.00 -63.15 7.78
N ASN A 401 22.43 -64.04 6.96
CA ASN A 401 21.20 -63.76 6.20
C ASN A 401 19.98 -63.64 7.13
N GLN A 402 19.88 -64.51 8.14
CA GLN A 402 18.81 -64.45 9.14
C GLN A 402 18.91 -63.15 9.97
N LEU A 403 20.13 -62.79 10.38
CA LEU A 403 20.39 -61.57 11.15
C LEU A 403 20.04 -60.28 10.37
N LYS A 404 20.22 -60.27 9.05
CA LYS A 404 19.78 -59.19 8.15
C LYS A 404 18.26 -59.07 8.09
N GLU A 405 17.54 -60.18 7.97
CA GLU A 405 16.08 -60.19 7.92
C GLU A 405 15.46 -59.74 9.25
N ASP A 406 16.00 -60.18 10.39
CA ASP A 406 15.54 -59.76 11.70
C ASP A 406 15.77 -58.25 11.94
N TYR A 407 16.92 -57.72 11.50
CA TYR A 407 17.19 -56.28 11.57
C TYR A 407 16.20 -55.46 10.73
N LYS A 408 15.90 -55.90 9.49
CA LYS A 408 14.91 -55.24 8.64
C LYS A 408 13.52 -55.24 9.29
N LYS A 409 13.06 -56.39 9.81
CA LYS A 409 11.77 -56.51 10.50
C LYS A 409 11.68 -55.56 11.69
N ASN A 410 12.72 -55.51 12.52
CA ASN A 410 12.76 -54.62 13.69
C ASN A 410 12.72 -53.13 13.31
N ILE A 411 13.39 -52.72 12.21
CA ILE A 411 13.28 -51.35 11.70
C ILE A 411 11.85 -51.04 11.23
N ILE A 412 11.21 -51.98 10.53
CA ILE A 412 9.85 -51.80 10.02
C ILE A 412 8.89 -51.58 11.19
N ILE A 413 8.93 -52.45 12.21
CA ILE A 413 8.08 -52.35 13.41
C ILE A 413 8.26 -50.98 14.09
N GLU A 414 9.51 -50.51 14.24
CA GLU A 414 9.76 -49.23 14.90
C GLU A 414 9.31 -48.02 14.07
N LYS A 415 9.36 -48.12 12.73
CA LYS A 415 8.78 -47.11 11.84
C LYS A 415 7.25 -47.12 11.84
N GLU A 416 6.63 -48.30 11.92
CA GLU A 416 5.17 -48.47 12.01
C GLU A 416 4.62 -47.81 13.27
N LYS A 417 5.26 -48.03 14.43
CA LYS A 417 4.89 -47.35 15.69
C LYS A 417 4.85 -45.81 15.56
N LEU A 418 5.77 -45.22 14.81
CA LEU A 418 5.77 -43.77 14.58
C LEU A 418 4.71 -43.36 13.54
N ALA A 419 4.42 -44.21 12.56
CA ALA A 419 3.37 -44.00 11.58
C ALA A 419 1.98 -44.03 12.24
N GLU A 420 1.73 -44.94 13.18
CA GLU A 420 0.51 -44.99 14.00
C GLU A 420 0.31 -43.70 14.78
N LYS A 421 1.35 -43.24 15.50
CA LYS A 421 1.32 -41.94 16.20
C LYS A 421 1.05 -40.78 15.27
N LYS A 422 1.61 -40.79 14.05
CA LYS A 422 1.32 -39.76 13.03
C LYS A 422 -0.14 -39.83 12.55
N ALA A 423 -0.69 -41.03 12.42
CA ALA A 423 -2.08 -41.24 12.02
C ALA A 423 -3.06 -40.74 13.09
N GLU A 424 -2.78 -41.00 14.37
CA GLU A 424 -3.56 -40.49 15.52
C GLU A 424 -3.64 -38.95 15.49
N ILE A 425 -2.50 -38.28 15.28
CA ILE A 425 -2.46 -36.81 15.17
C ILE A 425 -3.25 -36.31 13.97
N THR A 426 -3.24 -37.05 12.86
CA THR A 426 -3.98 -36.68 11.64
C THR A 426 -5.48 -36.90 11.80
N LYS A 427 -5.90 -37.80 12.70
CA LYS A 427 -7.30 -38.03 13.06
C LYS A 427 -7.83 -36.91 13.96
N ASN A 428 -7.03 -36.49 14.93
CA ASN A 428 -7.44 -35.45 15.90
C ASN A 428 -7.30 -34.03 15.32
N PHE A 429 -6.34 -33.81 14.42
CA PHE A 429 -6.08 -32.49 13.85
C PHE A 429 -5.93 -32.53 12.33
N THR A 430 -6.64 -31.63 11.66
CA THR A 430 -6.58 -31.53 10.20
C THR A 430 -5.21 -31.04 9.72
N PHE A 431 -4.89 -31.23 8.43
CA PHE A 431 -3.67 -30.67 7.85
C PHE A 431 -3.60 -29.15 8.01
N GLY A 432 -4.74 -28.47 7.88
CA GLY A 432 -4.84 -27.02 8.00
C GLY A 432 -4.56 -26.51 9.41
N GLU A 433 -5.08 -27.18 10.43
CA GLU A 433 -4.81 -26.84 11.84
C GLU A 433 -3.32 -26.98 12.17
N ARG A 434 -2.69 -28.08 11.73
CA ARG A 434 -1.31 -28.43 12.08
C ARG A 434 -0.27 -27.55 11.41
N TYR A 435 -0.44 -27.26 10.12
CA TYR A 435 0.60 -26.63 9.30
C TYR A 435 0.26 -25.22 8.87
N LEU A 436 -1.03 -24.92 8.74
CA LEU A 436 -1.49 -23.63 8.24
C LEU A 436 -2.12 -22.78 9.35
N GLY A 437 -2.19 -23.28 10.59
CA GLY A 437 -2.67 -22.55 11.77
C GLY A 437 -4.17 -22.24 11.72
N PHE A 438 -4.99 -23.11 11.12
CA PHE A 438 -6.42 -22.87 11.00
C PHE A 438 -7.09 -22.93 12.37
N ASN A 439 -7.83 -21.89 12.72
CA ASN A 439 -8.67 -21.89 13.92
C ASN A 439 -10.01 -22.59 13.61
N PRO A 440 -10.30 -23.77 14.21
CA PRO A 440 -11.55 -24.49 13.94
C PRO A 440 -12.79 -23.73 14.43
N TYR A 441 -12.63 -22.89 15.45
CA TYR A 441 -13.69 -22.08 16.05
C TYR A 441 -13.90 -20.72 15.35
N GLY A 442 -13.20 -20.44 14.25
CA GLY A 442 -13.24 -19.12 13.60
C GLY A 442 -14.63 -18.67 13.15
N LYS A 443 -15.51 -19.60 12.75
CA LYS A 443 -16.91 -19.29 12.40
C LYS A 443 -17.76 -18.94 13.63
N GLU A 444 -17.57 -19.64 14.73
CA GLU A 444 -18.31 -19.40 15.98
C GLU A 444 -17.88 -18.07 16.59
N LEU A 445 -16.59 -17.79 16.54
CA LEU A 445 -16.01 -16.51 16.94
C LEU A 445 -16.55 -15.35 16.10
N GLU A 446 -16.74 -15.53 14.78
CA GLU A 446 -17.41 -14.50 13.98
C GLU A 446 -18.87 -14.30 14.40
N LYS A 447 -19.62 -15.39 14.63
CA LYS A 447 -21.02 -15.29 15.07
C LYS A 447 -21.15 -14.58 16.40
N ALA A 448 -20.28 -14.87 17.37
CA ALA A 448 -20.25 -14.20 18.67
C ALA A 448 -19.99 -12.69 18.52
N ASN A 449 -19.10 -12.29 17.62
CA ASN A 449 -18.79 -10.88 17.36
C ASN A 449 -19.79 -10.17 16.43
N ASN A 450 -20.60 -10.91 15.69
CA ASN A 450 -21.59 -10.39 14.74
C ASN A 450 -22.91 -11.16 14.85
N PRO A 451 -23.63 -11.04 16.00
CA PRO A 451 -24.81 -11.85 16.27
C PRO A 451 -25.94 -11.62 15.27
N ASN A 452 -26.02 -10.40 14.73
CA ASN A 452 -27.00 -9.98 13.73
C ASN A 452 -26.59 -10.35 12.28
N ASN A 453 -25.47 -11.05 12.10
CA ASN A 453 -24.94 -11.51 10.83
C ASN A 453 -24.91 -10.45 9.72
N PHE A 454 -24.48 -9.23 10.07
CA PHE A 454 -24.39 -8.17 9.10
C PHE A 454 -23.23 -8.40 8.12
N ILE A 455 -23.40 -8.02 6.86
CA ILE A 455 -22.33 -8.03 5.86
C ILE A 455 -21.33 -6.92 6.20
N VAL A 456 -20.07 -7.29 6.49
CA VAL A 456 -18.99 -6.35 6.82
C VAL A 456 -17.83 -6.50 5.84
N ALA A 457 -17.35 -5.37 5.32
CA ALA A 457 -16.09 -5.19 4.62
C ALA A 457 -14.96 -5.34 5.64
N ARG A 458 -14.26 -6.45 5.51
CA ARG A 458 -13.23 -6.91 6.42
C ARG A 458 -11.89 -6.19 6.21
N SER A 459 -11.04 -6.19 7.23
CA SER A 459 -9.70 -5.63 7.19
C SER A 459 -8.88 -6.30 6.09
N GLY A 460 -8.24 -5.51 5.24
CA GLY A 460 -7.48 -5.95 4.08
C GLY A 460 -8.18 -5.69 2.75
N ILE A 461 -9.49 -5.43 2.74
CA ILE A 461 -10.21 -5.14 1.49
C ILE A 461 -9.85 -3.76 0.96
N ALA A 462 -9.67 -2.78 1.84
CA ALA A 462 -9.33 -1.43 1.40
C ALA A 462 -7.91 -1.39 0.80
N SER A 463 -6.96 -2.08 1.42
CA SER A 463 -5.60 -2.24 0.87
C SER A 463 -5.58 -3.07 -0.41
N GLY A 464 -6.35 -4.17 -0.51
CA GLY A 464 -6.52 -4.92 -1.76
C GLY A 464 -7.17 -4.08 -2.86
N SER A 465 -8.16 -3.25 -2.53
CA SER A 465 -8.81 -2.31 -3.45
C SER A 465 -7.87 -1.21 -3.94
N TYR A 466 -6.95 -0.76 -3.08
CA TYR A 466 -5.87 0.14 -3.48
C TYR A 466 -4.97 -0.51 -4.51
N ILE A 467 -4.48 -1.74 -4.27
CA ILE A 467 -3.60 -2.46 -5.20
C ILE A 467 -4.31 -2.68 -6.54
N LEU A 468 -5.55 -3.16 -6.51
CA LEU A 468 -6.38 -3.39 -7.68
C LEU A 468 -6.62 -2.08 -8.46
N GLY A 469 -7.14 -1.06 -7.79
CA GLY A 469 -7.53 0.19 -8.42
C GLY A 469 -6.33 0.98 -8.94
N TYR A 470 -5.23 1.00 -8.20
CA TYR A 470 -3.99 1.62 -8.65
C TYR A 470 -3.41 0.86 -9.85
N GLY A 471 -3.45 -0.47 -9.84
CA GLY A 471 -3.07 -1.30 -10.98
C GLY A 471 -3.86 -0.95 -12.24
N ILE A 472 -5.20 -0.88 -12.15
CA ILE A 472 -6.08 -0.49 -13.27
C ILE A 472 -5.76 0.93 -13.75
N LEU A 473 -5.71 1.90 -12.83
CA LEU A 473 -5.39 3.29 -13.15
C LEU A 473 -4.04 3.37 -13.85
N ARG A 474 -3.04 2.64 -13.35
CA ARG A 474 -1.71 2.60 -13.94
C ARG A 474 -1.73 1.99 -15.33
N THR A 475 -2.41 0.85 -15.55
CA THR A 475 -2.57 0.24 -16.87
C THR A 475 -3.16 1.22 -17.87
N ILE A 476 -4.20 1.98 -17.50
CA ILE A 476 -4.82 2.98 -18.38
C ILE A 476 -3.81 4.09 -18.72
N LEU A 477 -3.15 4.66 -17.71
CA LEU A 477 -2.20 5.76 -17.89
C LEU A 477 -0.96 5.35 -18.68
N GLU A 478 -0.52 4.10 -18.55
CA GLU A 478 0.64 3.58 -19.25
C GLU A 478 0.43 3.50 -20.77
N THR A 479 -0.82 3.36 -21.23
CA THR A 479 -1.15 3.45 -22.67
C THR A 479 -0.92 4.84 -23.26
N GLN A 480 -0.79 5.86 -22.40
CA GLN A 480 -0.59 7.26 -22.78
C GLN A 480 0.85 7.74 -22.58
N ARG A 481 1.76 6.83 -22.19
CA ARG A 481 3.17 7.10 -21.92
C ARG A 481 4.07 6.59 -23.04
N GLN A 482 5.28 7.14 -23.10
CA GLN A 482 6.32 6.63 -23.99
C GLN A 482 6.94 5.35 -23.41
N ALA A 483 7.44 4.46 -24.28
CA ALA A 483 8.05 3.20 -23.85
C ALA A 483 9.26 3.38 -22.92
N THR A 484 9.95 4.50 -23.03
CA THR A 484 11.07 4.90 -22.16
C THR A 484 10.62 5.28 -20.75
N GLU A 485 9.37 5.71 -20.59
CA GLU A 485 8.79 6.19 -19.32
C GLU A 485 7.98 5.11 -18.58
N TYR A 486 8.05 3.88 -19.08
CA TYR A 486 7.35 2.74 -18.49
C TYR A 486 7.94 2.32 -17.14
N MET A 487 7.15 1.63 -16.31
CA MET A 487 7.63 1.04 -15.05
C MET A 487 8.84 0.12 -15.30
N ILE A 488 8.81 -0.63 -16.40
CA ILE A 488 9.99 -1.30 -16.98
C ILE A 488 10.36 -0.58 -18.28
N PRO A 489 11.39 0.29 -18.26
CA PRO A 489 11.78 1.07 -19.43
C PRO A 489 12.06 0.17 -20.64
N ASN A 490 11.55 0.56 -21.81
CA ASN A 490 11.74 -0.08 -23.11
C ASN A 490 11.21 -1.53 -23.24
N HIS A 491 10.50 -2.07 -22.24
CA HIS A 491 9.96 -3.43 -22.28
C HIS A 491 8.43 -3.45 -22.14
N VAL A 492 7.74 -3.17 -23.25
CA VAL A 492 6.26 -3.04 -23.29
C VAL A 492 5.54 -4.28 -22.73
N VAL A 493 5.90 -5.48 -23.20
CA VAL A 493 5.23 -6.72 -22.81
C VAL A 493 5.43 -7.03 -21.33
N ALA A 494 6.68 -6.92 -20.85
CA ALA A 494 7.00 -7.17 -19.44
C ALA A 494 6.27 -6.18 -18.52
N ASN A 495 6.18 -4.92 -18.95
CA ASN A 495 5.50 -3.87 -18.22
C ASN A 495 4.00 -4.19 -17.98
N PHE A 496 3.26 -4.50 -19.05
CA PHE A 496 1.84 -4.85 -18.93
C PHE A 496 1.60 -6.20 -18.24
N LEU A 497 2.53 -7.15 -18.35
CA LEU A 497 2.47 -8.40 -17.60
C LEU A 497 2.58 -8.15 -16.09
N VAL A 498 3.54 -7.33 -15.65
CA VAL A 498 3.69 -6.95 -14.24
C VAL A 498 2.46 -6.20 -13.73
N LEU A 499 1.90 -5.27 -14.51
CA LEU A 499 0.67 -4.57 -14.13
C LEU A 499 -0.52 -5.52 -14.00
N SER A 500 -0.63 -6.51 -14.89
CA SER A 500 -1.67 -7.54 -14.82
C SER A 500 -1.52 -8.40 -13.57
N LEU A 501 -0.29 -8.76 -13.19
CA LEU A 501 0.00 -9.49 -11.96
C LEU A 501 -0.39 -8.69 -10.71
N ILE A 502 -0.14 -7.37 -10.70
CA ILE A 502 -0.54 -6.47 -9.61
C ILE A 502 -2.06 -6.45 -9.47
N ILE A 503 -2.80 -6.35 -10.58
CA ILE A 503 -4.27 -6.38 -10.60
C ILE A 503 -4.79 -7.72 -10.02
N LEU A 504 -4.26 -8.84 -10.51
CA LEU A 504 -4.63 -10.18 -10.01
C LEU A 504 -4.33 -10.35 -8.52
N THR A 505 -3.19 -9.82 -8.06
CA THR A 505 -2.82 -9.82 -6.64
C THR A 505 -3.81 -9.00 -5.81
N GLY A 506 -4.25 -7.84 -6.30
CA GLY A 506 -5.28 -7.03 -5.66
C GLY A 506 -6.61 -7.78 -5.50
N ILE A 507 -7.08 -8.45 -6.57
CA ILE A 507 -8.29 -9.29 -6.54
C ILE A 507 -8.14 -10.43 -5.53
N PHE A 508 -6.98 -11.12 -5.57
CA PHE A 508 -6.70 -12.22 -4.65
C PHE A 508 -6.71 -11.77 -3.18
N ILE A 509 -6.10 -10.61 -2.86
CA ILE A 509 -6.11 -10.05 -1.51
C ILE A 509 -7.54 -9.73 -1.07
N ILE A 510 -8.36 -9.10 -1.92
CA ILE A 510 -9.77 -8.80 -1.61
C ILE A 510 -10.53 -10.10 -1.32
N PHE A 511 -10.38 -11.11 -2.17
CA PHE A 511 -11.04 -12.40 -2.00
C PHE A 511 -10.61 -13.08 -0.69
N MET A 512 -9.31 -13.14 -0.43
CA MET A 512 -8.77 -13.75 0.79
C MET A 512 -9.22 -13.00 2.04
N ALA A 513 -9.13 -11.67 2.04
CA ALA A 513 -9.55 -10.82 3.16
C ALA A 513 -11.04 -10.93 3.45
N GLN A 514 -11.87 -10.98 2.41
CA GLN A 514 -13.32 -11.07 2.59
C GLN A 514 -13.79 -12.48 2.93
N PHE A 515 -13.24 -13.55 2.34
CA PHE A 515 -13.85 -14.89 2.41
C PHE A 515 -13.03 -15.95 3.15
N VAL A 516 -11.71 -15.78 3.31
CA VAL A 516 -10.84 -16.87 3.81
C VAL A 516 -10.17 -16.52 5.13
N ILE A 517 -9.35 -15.46 5.16
CA ILE A 517 -8.59 -14.99 6.33
C ILE A 517 -9.45 -14.93 7.61
N PRO A 518 -10.69 -14.42 7.57
CA PRO A 518 -11.51 -14.19 8.77
C PRO A 518 -11.89 -15.46 9.51
N TYR A 519 -12.18 -16.52 8.77
CA TYR A 519 -12.54 -17.81 9.32
C TYR A 519 -11.34 -18.65 9.71
N LYS A 520 -10.18 -18.31 9.15
CA LYS A 520 -9.04 -19.21 9.12
C LYS A 520 -7.90 -18.78 10.03
N TRP A 521 -7.57 -17.49 10.04
CA TRP A 521 -6.37 -16.96 10.70
C TRP A 521 -6.66 -15.87 11.73
N ARG A 522 -7.94 -15.63 12.04
CA ARG A 522 -8.27 -14.68 13.09
C ARG A 522 -8.03 -15.26 14.46
N GLU A 523 -7.27 -14.50 15.22
CA GLU A 523 -6.96 -14.76 16.62
C GLU A 523 -7.85 -13.90 17.52
N ILE A 524 -8.15 -14.43 18.69
CA ILE A 524 -8.87 -13.74 19.76
C ILE A 524 -8.05 -12.58 20.32
N GLY A 525 -8.72 -11.49 20.71
CA GLY A 525 -8.10 -10.32 21.33
C GLY A 525 -7.51 -9.33 20.32
N TRP A 526 -7.49 -9.70 19.03
CA TRP A 526 -6.98 -8.86 17.95
C TRP A 526 -8.00 -7.92 17.33
N LEU A 527 -7.74 -6.62 17.25
CA LEU A 527 -8.55 -5.71 16.47
C LEU A 527 -8.40 -6.00 14.95
N TYR A 528 -9.47 -6.51 14.33
CA TYR A 528 -9.62 -6.62 12.86
C TYR A 528 -10.71 -5.64 12.35
N GLU A 529 -11.98 -5.88 12.66
CA GLU A 529 -13.10 -4.97 12.36
C GLU A 529 -13.85 -4.52 13.61
N LYS A 530 -13.96 -5.42 14.58
CA LYS A 530 -14.49 -5.20 15.93
C LYS A 530 -13.42 -5.64 16.92
N THR A 531 -13.40 -5.05 18.11
CA THR A 531 -12.63 -5.61 19.21
C THR A 531 -13.32 -6.90 19.66
N TYR A 532 -12.50 -7.89 20.00
CA TYR A 532 -12.91 -9.14 20.61
C TYR A 532 -13.35 -8.94 22.06
#